data_AF-A0A4R4PFS7-F1
#
_entry.id   AF-A0A4R4PFS7-F1
#
_cell.length_a   1.000
_cell.length_b   1.000
_cell.length_c   1.000
_cell.angle_alpha   90.00
_cell.angle_beta   90.00
_cell.angle_gamma   90.00
#
_symmetry.space_group_name_H-M   'P 1'
#
loop_
_entity.id
_entity.type
_entity.pdbx_description
1 polymer ?
#
loop_
_entity_poly.entity_id
_entity_poly.type
_entity_poly.pdbx_seq_one_letter_code
_entity_poly.pdbx_strand_id
1 'polypeptide(L)'
;MVHYWAGEREGKKPVSGDGLYYIPDGFRESARGSFETADLAESTRRYLDRAVPNPNSYADGGHFAGKVDATRLEQMGGVARAAEGRENMAGRDHVVADTGDEMEIGAEAAINTAASSVESRNSPIFRGISDAV
;
A
#
# COMPACT_ATOMS: atom_id res chain seq x y z
N MET A 1 -26.19 34.89 13.23
CA MET A 1 -26.86 34.05 14.24
C MET A 1 -26.60 32.60 13.85
N VAL A 2 -25.56 32.00 14.44
CA VAL A 2 -25.29 30.57 14.38
C VAL A 2 -24.77 30.21 15.77
N HIS A 3 -25.58 29.47 16.52
CA HIS A 3 -25.21 28.92 17.82
C HIS A 3 -24.53 27.58 17.58
N TYR A 4 -23.33 27.37 18.12
CA TYR A 4 -22.80 26.03 18.35
C TYR A 4 -22.29 25.89 19.78
N TRP A 5 -23.17 25.23 20.53
CA TRP A 5 -23.02 24.34 21.68
C TRP A 5 -21.60 23.95 22.14
N ALA A 6 -21.42 23.98 23.46
CA ALA A 6 -20.33 23.37 24.20
C ALA A 6 -20.79 22.05 24.84
N GLY A 7 -19.94 21.03 24.79
CA GLY A 7 -20.15 19.69 25.37
C GLY A 7 -19.71 18.64 24.34
N GLU A 8 -18.89 17.63 24.61
CA GLU A 8 -18.56 16.94 25.86
C GLU A 8 -17.13 16.37 25.78
N ARG A 9 -16.57 16.08 26.95
CA ARG A 9 -15.27 15.43 27.11
C ARG A 9 -15.37 13.97 26.68
N GLU A 10 -14.88 13.64 25.50
CA GLU A 10 -14.69 12.25 25.09
C GLU A 10 -13.21 11.87 25.24
N GLY A 11 -12.98 10.70 25.85
CA GLY A 11 -11.69 10.22 26.32
C GLY A 11 -10.59 10.33 25.26
N LYS A 12 -9.47 10.94 25.66
CA LYS A 12 -8.22 10.89 24.89
C LYS A 12 -7.86 9.42 24.67
N LYS A 13 -8.09 8.91 23.46
CA LYS A 13 -7.38 7.73 22.97
C LYS A 13 -5.88 8.01 23.14
N PRO A 14 -5.08 7.07 23.67
CA PRO A 14 -3.64 7.24 23.69
C PRO A 14 -3.18 7.41 22.24
N VAL A 15 -2.69 8.62 21.94
CA VAL A 15 -2.05 8.93 20.65
C VAL A 15 -0.69 8.26 20.71
N SER A 16 -0.50 7.13 20.02
CA SER A 16 0.81 6.55 19.83
C SER A 16 1.64 7.53 18.99
N GLY A 17 2.81 7.90 19.49
CA GLY A 17 3.62 9.02 19.00
C GLY A 17 4.35 8.80 17.67
N ASP A 18 4.11 7.68 16.96
CA ASP A 18 4.99 7.25 15.86
C ASP A 18 4.35 7.29 14.46
N GLY A 19 3.10 7.76 14.32
CA GLY A 19 2.55 8.24 13.04
C GLY A 19 2.34 7.23 11.90
N LEU A 20 2.65 5.94 12.10
CA LEU A 20 2.39 4.88 11.12
C LEU A 20 1.34 3.93 11.68
N TYR A 21 0.07 4.22 11.40
CA TYR A 21 -0.99 3.22 11.60
C TYR A 21 -0.80 2.12 10.57
N TYR A 22 -0.42 0.93 11.02
CA TYR A 22 -0.50 -0.27 10.20
C TYR A 22 -1.98 -0.58 9.98
N ILE A 23 -2.43 -0.42 8.73
CA ILE A 23 -3.79 -0.75 8.29
C ILE A 23 -3.62 -1.62 7.03
N PRO A 24 -3.74 -2.96 7.15
CA PRO A 24 -3.53 -3.89 6.04
C PRO A 24 -4.33 -3.50 4.79
N ASP A 25 -5.58 -3.09 4.98
CA ASP A 25 -6.48 -2.68 3.90
C ASP A 25 -5.99 -1.43 3.15
N GLY A 26 -5.32 -0.51 3.84
CA GLY A 26 -4.71 0.67 3.22
C GLY A 26 -3.60 0.30 2.24
N PHE A 27 -2.78 -0.69 2.60
CA PHE A 27 -1.74 -1.21 1.71
C PHE A 27 -2.34 -1.98 0.53
N ARG A 28 -3.38 -2.79 0.75
CA ARG A 28 -4.07 -3.51 -0.33
C ARG A 28 -4.71 -2.55 -1.34
N GLU A 29 -5.35 -1.48 -0.88
CA GLU A 29 -5.94 -0.49 -1.77
C GLU A 29 -4.84 0.32 -2.49
N SER A 30 -3.74 0.66 -1.81
CA SER A 30 -2.57 1.28 -2.44
C SER A 30 -1.97 0.40 -3.54
N ALA A 31 -1.88 -0.91 -3.30
CA ALA A 31 -1.40 -1.87 -4.29
C ALA A 31 -2.33 -1.95 -5.50
N ARG A 32 -3.65 -2.00 -5.26
CA ARG A 32 -4.68 -1.98 -6.30
C ARG A 32 -4.57 -0.72 -7.18
N GLY A 33 -4.48 0.46 -6.58
CA GLY A 33 -4.29 1.71 -7.31
C GLY A 33 -2.95 1.77 -8.07
N SER A 34 -1.90 1.16 -7.52
CA SER A 34 -0.61 1.04 -8.20
C SER A 34 -0.69 0.13 -9.43
N PHE A 35 -1.37 -1.02 -9.37
CA PHE A 35 -1.61 -1.84 -10.56
C PHE A 35 -2.45 -1.12 -11.62
N GLU A 36 -3.54 -0.45 -11.22
CA GLU A 36 -4.38 0.30 -12.16
C GLU A 36 -3.57 1.39 -12.89
N THR A 37 -2.69 2.08 -12.18
CA THR A 37 -1.84 3.10 -12.78
C THR A 37 -0.73 2.52 -13.65
N ALA A 38 -0.21 1.31 -13.35
CA ALA A 38 0.69 0.59 -14.23
C ALA A 38 0.00 0.20 -15.55
N ASP A 39 -1.23 -0.31 -15.49
CA ASP A 39 -2.03 -0.67 -16.66
C ASP A 39 -2.33 0.56 -17.54
N LEU A 40 -2.65 1.70 -16.93
CA LEU A 40 -2.86 2.96 -17.64
C LEU A 40 -1.58 3.45 -18.34
N ALA A 41 -0.41 3.28 -17.69
CA ALA A 41 0.88 3.60 -18.30
C ALA A 41 1.14 2.68 -19.50
N GLU A 42 0.96 1.36 -19.35
CA GLU A 42 1.13 0.41 -20.45
C GLU A 42 0.17 0.69 -21.62
N SER A 43 -1.08 1.06 -21.34
CA SER A 43 -2.04 1.51 -22.35
C SER A 43 -1.53 2.75 -23.10
N THR A 44 -1.01 3.75 -22.37
CA THR A 44 -0.41 4.96 -22.95
C THR A 44 0.76 4.62 -23.87
N ARG A 45 1.63 3.69 -23.47
CA ARG A 45 2.74 3.21 -24.29
C ARG A 45 2.26 2.62 -25.61
N ARG A 46 1.18 1.84 -25.60
CA ARG A 46 0.57 1.27 -26.83
C ARG A 46 0.02 2.34 -27.76
N TYR A 47 -0.54 3.43 -27.23
CA TYR A 47 -0.98 4.56 -28.06
C TYR A 47 0.20 5.30 -28.69
N LEU A 48 1.26 5.53 -27.93
CA LEU A 48 2.49 6.15 -28.45
C LEU A 48 3.14 5.27 -29.52
N ASP A 49 3.18 3.95 -29.34
CA ASP A 49 3.74 3.01 -30.33
C ASP A 49 3.04 3.10 -31.69
N ARG A 50 1.72 3.33 -31.69
CA ARG A 50 0.92 3.48 -32.92
C ARG A 50 1.11 4.85 -33.61
N ALA A 51 1.58 5.87 -32.88
CA ALA A 51 1.72 7.23 -33.38
C ALA A 51 3.04 7.40 -34.16
N VAL A 52 3.20 6.69 -35.27
CA VAL A 52 4.39 6.77 -36.13
C VAL A 52 4.25 7.92 -37.13
N PRO A 53 5.07 8.99 -37.04
CA PRO A 53 5.01 10.09 -37.99
C PRO A 53 5.44 9.62 -39.38
N ASN A 54 4.66 9.94 -40.42
CA ASN A 54 5.10 9.75 -41.80
C ASN A 54 5.92 10.97 -42.25
N PRO A 55 7.23 10.86 -42.47
CA PRO A 55 8.07 12.00 -42.87
C PRO A 55 7.64 12.60 -44.22
N ASN A 56 7.06 11.81 -45.12
CA ASN A 56 6.58 12.28 -46.43
C ASN A 56 5.28 13.08 -46.34
N SER A 57 4.55 13.00 -45.21
CA SER A 57 3.31 13.75 -44.98
C SER A 57 3.54 15.16 -44.45
N TYR A 58 4.78 15.48 -44.04
CA TYR A 58 5.18 16.81 -43.61
C TYR A 58 6.08 17.38 -44.70
N ALA A 59 5.53 18.16 -45.64
CA ALA A 59 6.21 18.85 -46.77
C ALA A 59 7.75 18.96 -46.67
N ASP A 60 8.48 17.87 -46.97
CA ASP A 60 9.94 17.70 -46.84
C ASP A 60 10.56 18.04 -45.47
N GLY A 61 9.73 18.17 -44.43
CA GLY A 61 10.07 18.44 -43.04
C GLY A 61 10.59 17.21 -42.29
N GLY A 62 11.54 16.45 -42.87
CA GLY A 62 12.14 15.28 -42.23
C GLY A 62 12.72 15.58 -40.83
N HIS A 63 13.22 16.81 -40.62
CA HIS A 63 13.68 17.27 -39.31
C HIS A 63 12.54 17.42 -38.27
N PHE A 64 11.34 17.82 -38.69
CA PHE A 64 10.18 17.88 -37.79
C PHE A 64 9.72 16.46 -37.41
N ALA A 65 9.52 15.60 -38.41
CA ALA A 65 9.11 14.21 -38.18
C ALA A 65 10.11 13.46 -37.28
N GLY A 66 11.42 13.66 -37.50
CA GLY A 66 12.46 13.07 -36.66
C GLY A 66 12.43 13.56 -35.21
N LYS A 67 12.12 14.84 -34.95
CA LYS A 67 11.95 15.35 -33.57
C LYS A 67 10.72 14.75 -32.89
N VAL A 68 9.61 14.63 -33.60
CA VAL A 68 8.39 14.00 -33.06
C VAL A 68 8.66 12.53 -32.72
N ASP A 69 9.34 11.80 -33.61
CA ASP A 69 9.72 10.41 -33.38
C ASP A 69 10.65 10.26 -32.16
N ALA A 70 11.68 11.11 -32.04
CA ALA A 70 12.58 11.11 -30.89
C ALA A 70 11.85 11.37 -29.57
N THR A 71 10.98 12.39 -29.51
CA THR A 71 10.17 12.67 -28.33
C THR A 71 9.21 11.51 -28.02
N ARG A 72 8.61 10.89 -29.02
CA ARG A 72 7.75 9.71 -28.83
C ARG A 72 8.51 8.57 -28.16
N LEU A 73 9.71 8.25 -28.64
CA LEU A 73 10.55 7.19 -28.08
C LEU A 73 10.96 7.50 -26.63
N GLU A 74 11.32 8.75 -26.33
CA GLU A 74 11.64 9.18 -24.97
C GLU A 74 10.44 8.99 -24.02
N GLN A 75 9.25 9.43 -24.45
CA GLN A 75 8.03 9.28 -23.66
C GLN A 75 7.64 7.81 -23.47
N MET A 76 7.78 6.98 -24.51
CA MET A 76 7.56 5.53 -24.40
C MET A 76 8.47 4.90 -23.34
N GLY A 77 9.75 5.28 -23.30
CA GLY A 77 10.69 4.80 -22.28
C GLY A 77 10.40 5.34 -20.87
N GLY A 78 9.93 6.59 -20.76
CA GLY A 78 9.48 7.17 -19.49
C GLY A 78 8.27 6.44 -18.91
N VAL A 79 7.26 6.20 -19.74
CA VAL A 79 6.03 5.52 -19.37
C VAL A 79 6.29 4.05 -18.99
N ALA A 80 7.17 3.35 -19.71
CA ALA A 80 7.54 1.97 -19.37
C ALA A 80 8.17 1.87 -17.97
N ARG A 81 9.10 2.77 -17.64
CA ARG A 81 9.70 2.84 -16.29
C ARG A 81 8.69 3.20 -15.21
N ALA A 82 7.73 4.06 -15.53
CA ALA A 82 6.65 4.40 -14.61
C ALA A 82 5.75 3.18 -14.31
N ALA A 83 5.41 2.38 -15.33
CA ALA A 83 4.64 1.14 -15.16
C ALA A 83 5.40 0.15 -14.26
N GLU A 84 6.67 -0.12 -14.55
CA GLU A 84 7.53 -0.99 -13.73
C GLU A 84 7.63 -0.49 -12.29
N GLY A 85 7.82 0.81 -12.08
CA GLY A 85 7.85 1.40 -10.74
C GLY A 85 6.55 1.20 -9.97
N ARG A 86 5.41 1.30 -10.65
CA ARG A 86 4.08 1.08 -10.06
C ARG A 86 3.83 -0.39 -9.72
N GLU A 87 4.18 -1.31 -10.60
CA GLU A 87 4.10 -2.76 -10.31
C GLU A 87 4.97 -3.13 -9.11
N ASN A 88 6.19 -2.59 -9.03
CA ASN A 88 7.07 -2.80 -7.89
C ASN A 88 6.48 -2.27 -6.59
N MET A 89 5.90 -1.07 -6.59
CA MET A 89 5.22 -0.54 -5.39
C MET A 89 4.04 -1.41 -4.98
N ALA A 90 3.22 -1.84 -5.94
CA ALA A 90 2.09 -2.74 -5.66
C ALA A 90 2.55 -4.05 -5.01
N GLY A 91 3.61 -4.65 -5.53
CA GLY A 91 4.20 -5.85 -4.93
C GLY A 91 4.72 -5.62 -3.51
N ARG A 92 5.34 -4.46 -3.24
CA ARG A 92 5.81 -4.11 -1.88
C ARG A 92 4.66 -3.88 -0.91
N ASP A 93 3.61 -3.19 -1.34
CA ASP A 93 2.42 -2.94 -0.52
C ASP A 93 1.72 -4.24 -0.14
N HIS A 94 1.58 -5.20 -1.07
CA HIS A 94 1.08 -6.53 -0.75
C HIS A 94 1.95 -7.26 0.28
N VAL A 95 3.27 -7.25 0.12
CA VAL A 95 4.18 -7.88 1.08
C VAL A 95 4.04 -7.26 2.47
N VAL A 96 3.90 -5.94 2.57
CA VAL A 96 3.69 -5.25 3.85
C VAL A 96 2.35 -5.64 4.48
N ALA A 97 1.27 -5.71 3.69
CA ALA A 97 -0.03 -6.18 4.16
C ALA A 97 0.07 -7.61 4.72
N ASP A 98 0.61 -8.54 3.92
CA ASP A 98 0.69 -9.95 4.29
C ASP A 98 1.60 -10.18 5.52
N THR A 99 2.75 -9.51 5.58
CA THR A 99 3.67 -9.63 6.72
C THR A 99 3.00 -9.16 8.02
N GLY A 100 2.23 -8.07 7.97
CA GLY A 100 1.60 -7.58 9.19
C GLY A 100 0.39 -8.41 9.62
N ASP A 101 -0.34 -9.06 8.69
CA ASP A 101 -1.37 -10.04 9.03
C ASP A 101 -0.73 -11.25 9.75
N GLU A 102 0.41 -11.75 9.25
CA GLU A 102 1.16 -12.81 9.91
C GLU A 102 1.61 -12.41 11.32
N MET A 103 2.05 -11.15 11.50
CA MET A 103 2.42 -10.62 12.82
C MET A 103 1.22 -10.51 13.77
N GLU A 104 0.05 -10.09 13.27
CA GLU A 104 -1.18 -10.01 14.07
C GLU A 104 -1.63 -11.41 14.54
N ILE A 105 -1.65 -12.39 13.63
CA ILE A 105 -1.95 -13.80 13.97
C ILE A 105 -0.96 -14.33 15.01
N GLY A 106 0.34 -14.05 14.84
CA GLY A 106 1.37 -14.46 15.79
C GLY A 106 1.20 -13.81 17.17
N ALA A 107 0.83 -12.53 17.21
CA ALA A 107 0.57 -11.80 18.44
C ALA A 107 -0.68 -12.34 19.15
N GLU A 108 -1.78 -12.59 18.44
CA GLU A 108 -2.99 -13.19 19.00
C GLU A 108 -2.72 -14.58 19.58
N ALA A 109 -1.97 -15.43 18.87
CA ALA A 109 -1.58 -16.74 19.36
C ALA A 109 -0.73 -16.67 20.64
N ALA A 110 0.21 -15.71 20.70
CA ALA A 110 1.04 -15.47 21.88
C ALA A 110 0.21 -14.97 23.08
N ILE A 111 -0.72 -14.04 22.85
CA ILE A 111 -1.64 -13.52 23.87
C ILE A 111 -2.52 -14.64 24.42
N ASN A 112 -3.12 -15.46 23.54
CA ASN A 112 -3.95 -16.58 23.95
C ASN A 112 -3.17 -17.60 24.79
N THR A 113 -1.94 -17.93 24.37
CA THR A 113 -1.05 -18.83 25.12
C THR A 113 -0.71 -18.26 26.50
N ALA A 114 -0.39 -16.96 26.57
CA ALA A 114 -0.10 -16.29 27.82
C ALA A 114 -1.33 -16.25 28.75
N ALA A 115 -2.52 -15.94 28.21
CA ALA A 115 -3.77 -15.91 28.96
C ALA A 115 -4.10 -17.28 29.57
N SER A 116 -4.00 -18.36 28.78
CA SER A 116 -4.20 -19.73 29.28
C SER A 116 -3.18 -20.12 30.36
N SER A 117 -1.93 -19.66 30.25
CA SER A 117 -0.91 -19.90 31.29
C SER A 117 -1.21 -19.19 32.61
N VAL A 118 -1.80 -17.99 32.56
CA VAL A 118 -2.21 -17.21 33.73
C VAL A 118 -3.43 -17.84 34.39
N GLU A 119 -4.42 -18.28 33.62
CA GLU A 119 -5.58 -19.02 34.14
C GLU A 119 -5.16 -20.33 34.82
N SER A 120 -4.23 -21.07 34.22
CA SER A 120 -3.69 -22.31 34.81
C SER A 120 -3.02 -22.05 36.18
N ARG A 121 -2.24 -20.97 36.31
CA ARG A 121 -1.58 -20.59 37.58
C ARG A 121 -2.56 -20.09 38.64
N ASN A 122 -3.68 -19.52 38.23
CA ASN A 122 -4.74 -19.07 39.12
C ASN A 122 -5.80 -20.14 39.43
N SER A 123 -5.65 -21.34 38.89
CA SER A 123 -6.58 -22.43 39.18
C SER A 123 -6.52 -22.84 40.66
N PRO A 124 -7.66 -23.21 41.27
CA PRO A 124 -7.73 -23.59 42.68
C PRO A 124 -6.88 -24.84 43.01
N ILE A 125 -6.60 -25.69 42.03
CA ILE A 125 -5.70 -26.85 42.18
C ILE A 125 -4.25 -26.37 42.39
N PHE A 126 -3.80 -25.38 41.62
CA PHE A 126 -2.44 -24.86 41.73
C PHE A 126 -2.24 -24.05 43.01
N ARG A 127 -3.24 -23.24 43.40
CA ARG A 127 -3.22 -22.50 44.68
C ARG A 127 -3.27 -23.43 45.90
N GLY A 128 -4.07 -24.49 45.84
CA GLY A 128 -4.18 -25.47 46.93
C GLY A 128 -2.91 -26.28 47.19
N ILE A 129 -2.02 -26.43 46.20
CA ILE A 129 -0.71 -27.10 46.36
C ILE A 129 0.33 -26.15 46.97
N SER A 130 0.24 -24.84 46.70
CA SER A 130 1.16 -23.85 47.26
C SER A 130 0.85 -23.44 48.71
N ASP A 131 -0.42 -23.48 49.14
CA ASP A 131 -0.81 -23.17 50.53
C ASP A 131 -0.60 -24.36 51.51
N ALA A 132 -0.22 -25.53 51.01
CA ALA A 132 -0.06 -26.76 51.80
C ALA A 132 1.40 -27.11 52.17
N VAL A 133 2.36 -26.21 51.89
CA VAL A 133 3.79 -26.33 52.26
C VAL A 133 4.16 -25.19 53.20
#